data_AF-A0A7J8X7Z6-F1
#
_entry.id   AF-A0A7J8X7Z6-F1
#
_cell.length_a   1.000
_cell.length_b   1.000
_cell.length_c   1.000
_cell.angle_alpha   90.00
_cell.angle_beta   90.00
_cell.angle_gamma   90.00
#
_symmetry.space_group_name_H-M   'P 1'
#
loop_
_entity.id
_entity.type
_entity.pdbx_description
1 polymer ?
#
loop_
_entity_poly.entity_id
_entity_poly.type
_entity_poly.pdbx_seq_one_letter_code
_entity_poly.pdbx_strand_id
1 'polypeptide(L)'
;MYRVQGTLREWVTRDEVRRFIFKKFRDFLLTYVNPKNGHGDIEYVRLVNEIVSANKCSLEIDYKQFISVHPNIAIWLADAPQSVLEVMEDVAQRVVFDLHPNYKNIHQKIYVRITNLPIYDQIRDIRQIHLNTMVRIGGVVTRRSGVFPQLQQVKYDCNKCGSILGPFFQNSYSEVKVGSCPECQSKGPFTVNVEQTVYRNYQKLTLQESPGTVPAGRLPRYKEVILLNDLIDCARPGEEIEVTGIYTNNFDMSLNTKNGFPVFATVVEANYVTKKQDLFSAYKLTQEDKEEIEKLAKDTQIGERIIKSIAPSIYGHEDIKTAIALAMFGGQEKNVEGKHRLRGDINVLLLGDPGTAKSQFLKYELALSTGQRAVYTTGKGASAVGLTAAVHKDPVTREWTLEGGALVLADKGICLIDEFDKMNDQD
;
A
#
# COMPACT_ATOMS: atom_id res chain seq x y z
N MET A 1 30.63 -26.16 -10.02
CA MET A 1 30.81 -25.05 -9.06
C MET A 1 31.00 -23.77 -9.85
N TYR A 2 30.00 -22.89 -9.90
CA TYR A 2 30.13 -21.59 -10.56
C TYR A 2 31.06 -20.72 -9.71
N ARG A 3 32.20 -20.28 -10.26
CA ARG A 3 33.07 -19.30 -9.60
C ARG A 3 32.33 -17.96 -9.57
N VAL A 4 31.84 -17.58 -8.39
CA VAL A 4 31.24 -16.26 -8.17
C VAL A 4 32.36 -15.22 -8.24
N GLN A 5 32.30 -14.33 -9.23
CA GLN A 5 33.19 -13.18 -9.35
C GLN A 5 32.34 -11.92 -9.47
N GLY A 6 32.50 -10.99 -8.53
CA GLY A 6 31.80 -9.71 -8.50
C GLY A 6 30.75 -9.59 -7.40
N THR A 7 30.10 -8.42 -7.34
CA THR A 7 28.98 -8.18 -6.42
C THR A 7 27.75 -9.00 -6.84
N LEU A 8 26.85 -9.31 -5.91
CA LEU A 8 25.62 -10.06 -6.23
C LEU A 8 24.81 -9.40 -7.35
N ARG A 9 24.82 -8.06 -7.40
CA ARG A 9 24.12 -7.28 -8.43
C ARG A 9 24.66 -7.57 -9.83
N GLU A 10 25.97 -7.52 -9.99
CA GLU A 10 26.64 -7.85 -11.26
C GLU A 10 26.40 -9.32 -11.64
N TRP A 11 26.38 -10.22 -10.65
CA TRP A 11 26.11 -11.63 -10.87
C TRP A 11 24.71 -11.88 -11.41
N VAL A 12 23.68 -11.27 -10.80
CA VAL A 12 22.28 -11.39 -11.25
C VAL A 12 22.06 -10.78 -12.63
N THR A 13 22.82 -9.74 -13.00
CA THR A 13 22.73 -9.15 -14.34
C THR A 13 23.29 -10.02 -15.47
N ARG A 14 24.07 -11.06 -15.17
CA ARG A 14 24.61 -11.96 -16.21
C ARG A 14 23.48 -12.74 -16.90
N ASP A 15 23.55 -12.85 -18.24
CA ASP A 15 22.52 -13.49 -19.05
C ASP A 15 22.22 -14.94 -18.62
N GLU A 16 23.24 -15.70 -18.23
CA GLU A 16 23.07 -17.09 -17.76
C GLU A 16 22.19 -17.16 -16.50
N VAL A 17 22.44 -16.23 -15.57
CA VAL A 17 21.71 -16.16 -14.29
C VAL A 17 20.30 -15.61 -14.53
N ARG A 18 20.13 -14.59 -15.39
CA ARG A 18 18.82 -14.08 -15.79
C ARG A 18 17.97 -15.19 -16.43
N ARG A 19 18.52 -16.01 -17.33
CA ARG A 19 17.82 -17.16 -17.93
C ARG A 19 17.47 -18.24 -16.91
N PHE A 20 18.35 -18.46 -15.93
CA PHE A 20 18.10 -19.40 -14.85
C PHE A 20 16.92 -18.95 -13.96
N ILE A 21 16.93 -17.68 -13.52
CA ILE A 21 15.82 -17.08 -12.77
C ILE A 21 14.54 -17.14 -13.60
N PHE A 22 14.62 -16.78 -14.87
CA PHE A 22 13.50 -16.81 -15.81
C PHE A 22 12.82 -18.19 -15.84
N LYS A 23 13.61 -19.25 -16.06
CA LYS A 23 13.08 -20.62 -16.14
C LYS A 23 12.46 -21.07 -14.82
N LYS A 24 13.17 -20.88 -13.71
CA LYS A 24 12.71 -21.33 -12.39
C LYS A 24 11.46 -20.61 -11.91
N PHE A 25 11.40 -19.30 -12.13
CA PHE A 25 10.23 -18.52 -11.75
C PHE A 25 9.03 -18.83 -12.65
N ARG A 26 9.24 -19.09 -13.95
CA ARG A 26 8.17 -19.59 -14.84
C ARG A 26 7.64 -20.94 -14.38
N ASP A 27 8.54 -21.87 -14.04
CA ASP A 27 8.15 -23.20 -13.53
C ASP A 27 7.34 -23.04 -12.23
N PHE A 28 7.74 -22.15 -11.32
CA PHE A 28 7.01 -21.85 -10.09
C PHE A 28 5.58 -21.37 -10.35
N LEU A 29 5.38 -20.37 -11.24
CA LEU A 29 4.04 -19.84 -11.55
C LEU A 29 3.10 -20.89 -12.15
N LEU A 30 3.62 -21.86 -12.90
CA LEU A 30 2.82 -22.87 -13.60
C LEU A 30 2.61 -24.18 -12.81
N THR A 31 3.44 -24.45 -11.80
CA THR A 31 3.41 -25.77 -11.11
C THR A 31 3.13 -25.68 -9.62
N TYR A 32 3.17 -24.49 -9.02
CA TYR A 32 2.97 -24.36 -7.58
C TYR A 32 1.52 -24.64 -7.18
N VAL A 33 1.36 -25.65 -6.32
CA VAL A 33 0.10 -26.02 -5.68
C VAL A 33 0.22 -25.68 -4.19
N ASN A 34 -0.71 -24.88 -3.69
CA ASN A 34 -0.71 -24.48 -2.29
C ASN A 34 -1.13 -25.67 -1.40
N PRO A 35 -0.32 -26.09 -0.42
CA PRO A 35 -0.67 -27.19 0.48
C PRO A 35 -1.92 -26.91 1.33
N LYS A 36 -2.30 -25.64 1.50
CA LYS A 36 -3.46 -25.21 2.31
C LYS A 36 -4.78 -25.34 1.58
N ASN A 37 -4.77 -25.19 0.25
CA ASN A 37 -5.98 -25.34 -0.56
C ASN A 37 -6.03 -26.82 -0.97
N GLY A 38 -6.88 -27.62 -0.30
CA GLY A 38 -6.99 -29.07 -0.54
C GLY A 38 -7.41 -29.49 -1.95
N HIS A 39 -7.55 -28.55 -2.88
CA HIS A 39 -8.11 -28.73 -4.22
C HIS A 39 -7.10 -29.05 -5.34
N GLY A 40 -5.79 -29.06 -5.08
CA GLY A 40 -4.80 -29.44 -6.12
C GLY A 40 -4.67 -28.47 -7.29
N ASP A 41 -5.44 -27.38 -7.31
CA ASP A 41 -5.37 -26.32 -8.31
C ASP A 41 -4.08 -25.50 -8.18
N ILE A 42 -3.57 -25.05 -9.33
CA ILE A 42 -2.37 -24.21 -9.39
C ILE A 42 -2.77 -22.78 -8.99
N GLU A 43 -2.31 -22.35 -7.80
CA GLU A 43 -2.74 -21.10 -7.16
C GLU A 43 -2.45 -19.87 -8.03
N TYR A 44 -1.25 -19.80 -8.61
CA TYR A 44 -0.84 -18.64 -9.41
C TYR A 44 -1.55 -18.55 -10.76
N VAL A 45 -1.98 -19.67 -11.34
CA VAL A 45 -2.82 -19.65 -12.56
C VAL A 45 -4.20 -19.10 -12.24
N ARG A 46 -4.78 -19.47 -11.10
CA ARG A 46 -6.03 -18.89 -10.61
C ARG A 46 -5.90 -17.38 -10.40
N LEU A 47 -4.84 -16.94 -9.71
CA LEU A 47 -4.56 -15.51 -9.48
C LEU A 47 -4.39 -14.75 -10.81
N VAL A 48 -3.71 -15.32 -11.79
CA VAL A 48 -3.60 -14.71 -13.13
C VAL A 48 -4.97 -14.54 -13.78
N ASN A 49 -5.85 -15.54 -13.70
CA ASN A 49 -7.21 -15.44 -14.23
C ASN A 49 -8.05 -14.37 -13.51
N GLU A 50 -7.90 -14.23 -12.19
CA GLU A 50 -8.56 -13.18 -11.40
C GLU A 50 -8.07 -11.78 -11.80
N ILE A 51 -6.76 -11.62 -12.02
CA ILE A 51 -6.14 -10.36 -12.46
C ILE A 51 -6.67 -9.95 -13.84
N VAL A 52 -6.72 -10.89 -14.78
CA VAL A 52 -7.23 -10.64 -16.13
C VAL A 52 -8.73 -10.32 -16.10
N SER A 53 -9.51 -11.04 -15.30
CA SER A 53 -10.95 -10.78 -15.14
C SER A 53 -11.23 -9.40 -14.54
N ALA A 54 -10.37 -8.94 -13.63
CA ALA A 54 -10.46 -7.62 -13.01
C ALA A 54 -9.71 -6.51 -13.78
N ASN A 55 -9.11 -6.81 -14.94
CA ASN A 55 -8.25 -5.91 -15.72
C ASN A 55 -7.13 -5.22 -14.89
N LYS A 56 -6.58 -5.93 -13.90
CA LYS A 56 -5.47 -5.46 -13.07
C LYS A 56 -4.12 -5.75 -13.73
N CYS A 57 -3.09 -4.96 -13.45
CA CYS A 57 -1.75 -5.15 -14.00
C CYS A 57 -0.72 -5.63 -12.98
N SER A 58 -1.17 -6.06 -11.80
CA SER A 58 -0.32 -6.35 -10.64
C SER A 58 -0.52 -7.80 -10.19
N LEU A 59 0.55 -8.58 -10.19
CA LEU A 59 0.57 -9.98 -9.75
C LEU A 59 1.17 -10.07 -8.36
N GLU A 60 0.36 -10.48 -7.38
CA GLU A 60 0.79 -10.68 -6.00
C GLU A 60 1.50 -12.03 -5.84
N ILE A 61 2.66 -12.02 -5.19
CA ILE A 61 3.48 -13.21 -4.94
C ILE A 61 3.88 -13.27 -3.49
N ASP A 62 3.53 -14.37 -2.83
CA ASP A 62 3.88 -14.60 -1.43
C ASP A 62 5.35 -15.03 -1.31
N TYR A 63 6.14 -14.20 -0.63
CA TYR A 63 7.55 -14.48 -0.38
C TYR A 63 7.77 -15.78 0.40
N LYS A 64 6.90 -16.13 1.35
CA LYS A 64 6.99 -17.36 2.16
C LYS A 64 6.74 -18.61 1.32
N GLN A 65 5.86 -18.51 0.34
CA GLN A 65 5.66 -19.60 -0.62
C GLN A 65 6.87 -19.73 -1.54
N PHE A 66 7.37 -18.60 -2.06
CA PHE A 66 8.48 -18.59 -2.98
C PHE A 66 9.80 -19.10 -2.37
N ILE A 67 10.12 -18.73 -1.12
CA ILE A 67 11.32 -19.21 -0.42
C ILE A 67 11.29 -20.73 -0.18
N SER A 68 10.11 -21.32 0.01
CA SER A 68 9.97 -22.77 0.24
C SER A 68 10.37 -23.60 -0.99
N VAL A 69 10.15 -23.06 -2.19
CA VAL A 69 10.45 -23.73 -3.46
C VAL A 69 11.84 -23.35 -3.98
N HIS A 70 12.17 -22.06 -3.95
CA HIS A 70 13.40 -21.51 -4.53
C HIS A 70 14.11 -20.55 -3.56
N PRO A 71 14.77 -21.08 -2.52
CA PRO A 71 15.39 -20.24 -1.49
C PRO A 71 16.51 -19.35 -2.03
N ASN A 72 17.28 -19.84 -3.00
CA ASN A 72 18.40 -19.07 -3.58
C ASN A 72 17.92 -17.79 -4.26
N ILE A 73 16.83 -17.86 -5.04
CA ILE A 73 16.29 -16.70 -5.75
C ILE A 73 15.60 -15.74 -4.77
N ALA A 74 14.94 -16.28 -3.74
CA ALA A 74 14.34 -15.46 -2.68
C ALA A 74 15.40 -14.63 -1.95
N ILE A 75 16.55 -15.21 -1.60
CA ILE A 75 17.68 -14.46 -1.00
C ILE A 75 18.17 -13.36 -1.95
N TRP A 76 18.33 -13.66 -3.24
CA TRP A 76 18.73 -12.65 -4.23
C TRP A 76 17.70 -11.53 -4.38
N LEU A 77 16.41 -11.85 -4.26
CA LEU A 77 15.33 -10.88 -4.29
C LEU A 77 15.40 -9.93 -3.08
N ALA A 78 15.80 -10.40 -1.90
CA ALA A 78 15.98 -9.57 -0.72
C ALA A 78 17.19 -8.62 -0.84
N ASP A 79 18.32 -9.12 -1.33
CA ASP A 79 19.59 -8.38 -1.39
C ASP A 79 19.75 -7.49 -2.64
N ALA A 80 19.21 -7.92 -3.78
CA ALA A 80 19.30 -7.24 -5.07
C ALA A 80 17.92 -7.20 -5.78
N PRO A 81 16.90 -6.59 -5.14
CA PRO A 81 15.52 -6.63 -5.62
C PRO A 81 15.34 -6.06 -7.02
N GLN A 82 16.00 -4.95 -7.36
CA GLN A 82 15.76 -4.25 -8.63
C GLN A 82 16.04 -5.13 -9.85
N SER A 83 17.20 -5.80 -9.89
CA SER A 83 17.57 -6.69 -11.00
C SER A 83 16.72 -7.95 -11.07
N VAL A 84 16.31 -8.49 -9.91
CA VAL A 84 15.50 -9.72 -9.85
C VAL A 84 14.05 -9.42 -10.24
N LEU A 85 13.47 -8.33 -9.75
CA LEU A 85 12.11 -7.91 -10.08
C LEU A 85 11.95 -7.63 -11.57
N GLU A 86 12.95 -7.02 -12.22
CA GLU A 86 12.93 -6.82 -13.68
C GLU A 86 12.73 -8.15 -14.43
N VAL A 87 13.49 -9.20 -14.06
CA VAL A 87 13.36 -10.53 -14.67
C VAL A 87 12.02 -11.20 -14.30
N MET A 88 11.56 -11.03 -13.05
CA MET A 88 10.28 -11.58 -12.62
C MET A 88 9.09 -10.94 -13.34
N GLU A 89 9.12 -9.62 -13.57
CA GLU A 89 8.13 -8.89 -14.35
C GLU A 89 8.08 -9.39 -15.80
N ASP A 90 9.24 -9.58 -16.44
CA ASP A 90 9.34 -10.13 -17.81
C ASP A 90 8.72 -11.54 -17.91
N VAL A 91 8.96 -12.39 -16.90
CA VAL A 91 8.39 -13.74 -16.84
C VAL A 91 6.88 -13.68 -16.62
N ALA A 92 6.42 -12.89 -15.65
CA ALA A 92 5.02 -12.75 -15.33
C ALA A 92 4.24 -12.25 -16.56
N GLN A 93 4.77 -11.25 -17.26
CA GLN A 93 4.22 -10.74 -18.50
C GLN A 93 4.09 -11.83 -19.57
N ARG A 94 5.15 -12.64 -19.80
CA ARG A 94 5.10 -13.75 -20.76
C ARG A 94 4.07 -14.82 -20.37
N VAL A 95 4.03 -15.23 -19.10
CA VAL A 95 3.07 -16.23 -18.62
C VAL A 95 1.63 -15.74 -18.78
N VAL A 96 1.35 -14.49 -18.41
CA VAL A 96 0.01 -13.89 -18.58
C VAL A 96 -0.39 -13.83 -20.05
N PHE A 97 0.53 -13.44 -20.94
CA PHE A 97 0.26 -13.36 -22.37
C PHE A 97 0.20 -14.71 -23.09
N ASP A 98 0.90 -15.73 -22.59
CA ASP A 98 0.79 -17.10 -23.10
C ASP A 98 -0.58 -17.70 -22.74
N LEU A 99 -1.09 -17.42 -21.53
CA LEU A 99 -2.42 -17.84 -21.09
C LEU A 99 -3.54 -17.02 -21.74
N HIS A 100 -3.35 -15.71 -21.88
CA HIS A 100 -4.33 -14.75 -22.41
C HIS A 100 -3.71 -13.84 -23.48
N PRO A 101 -3.63 -14.28 -24.75
CA PRO A 101 -2.97 -13.53 -25.82
C PRO A 101 -3.54 -12.13 -26.07
N ASN A 102 -4.85 -11.95 -25.87
CA ASN A 102 -5.56 -10.69 -26.09
C ASN A 102 -5.28 -9.63 -25.02
N TYR A 103 -4.71 -10.02 -23.87
CA TYR A 103 -4.46 -9.10 -22.76
C TYR A 103 -3.42 -8.02 -23.08
N LYS A 104 -2.57 -8.26 -24.08
CA LYS A 104 -1.58 -7.31 -24.61
C LYS A 104 -2.18 -5.96 -25.03
N ASN A 105 -3.45 -5.96 -25.44
CA ASN A 105 -4.15 -4.76 -25.88
C ASN A 105 -4.62 -3.87 -24.72
N ILE A 106 -4.73 -4.44 -23.51
CA ILE A 106 -5.20 -3.73 -22.31
C ILE A 106 -4.01 -3.16 -21.57
N HIS A 107 -3.08 -4.03 -21.16
CA HIS A 107 -1.88 -3.65 -20.43
C HIS A 107 -0.63 -4.16 -21.15
N GLN A 108 0.31 -3.25 -21.40
CA GLN A 108 1.57 -3.60 -22.04
C GLN A 108 2.56 -4.26 -21.06
N LYS A 109 2.46 -3.98 -19.77
CA LYS A 109 3.37 -4.45 -18.73
C LYS A 109 2.60 -5.00 -17.52
N ILE A 110 3.14 -6.06 -16.91
CA ILE A 110 2.67 -6.64 -15.66
C ILE A 110 3.72 -6.38 -14.58
N TYR A 111 3.28 -5.92 -13.42
CA TYR A 111 4.12 -5.65 -12.26
C TYR A 111 4.02 -6.79 -11.25
N VAL A 112 5.14 -7.16 -10.65
CA VAL A 112 5.19 -8.22 -9.63
C VAL A 112 5.24 -7.60 -8.25
N ARG A 113 4.26 -7.91 -7.41
CA ARG A 113 4.06 -7.36 -6.07
C ARG A 113 4.42 -8.41 -5.03
N ILE A 114 5.49 -8.17 -4.26
CA ILE A 114 5.97 -9.12 -3.26
C ILE A 114 5.24 -8.91 -1.92
N THR A 115 4.53 -9.92 -1.48
CA THR A 115 3.77 -9.94 -0.24
C THR A 115 4.49 -10.77 0.84
N ASN A 116 4.15 -10.54 2.11
CA ASN A 116 4.58 -11.37 3.25
C ASN A 116 6.11 -11.53 3.44
N LEU A 117 6.90 -10.47 3.19
CA LEU A 117 8.32 -10.48 3.55
C LEU A 117 8.48 -10.78 5.06
N PRO A 118 9.31 -11.76 5.47
CA PRO A 118 9.33 -12.28 6.83
C PRO A 118 9.94 -11.31 7.84
N ILE A 119 10.86 -10.45 7.38
CA ILE A 119 11.52 -9.45 8.22
C ILE A 119 10.66 -8.19 8.20
N TYR A 120 10.40 -7.64 9.39
CA TYR A 120 9.68 -6.38 9.57
C TYR A 120 10.61 -5.40 10.29
N ASP A 121 10.92 -4.29 9.63
CA ASP A 121 11.82 -3.27 10.12
C ASP A 121 11.05 -2.05 10.61
N GLN A 122 11.45 -1.50 11.76
CA GLN A 122 10.93 -0.21 12.20
C GLN A 122 11.61 0.93 11.44
N ILE A 123 10.87 2.01 11.17
CA ILE A 123 11.39 3.18 10.44
C ILE A 123 12.66 3.74 11.11
N ARG A 124 12.74 3.74 12.44
CA ARG A 124 13.92 4.15 13.20
C ARG A 124 15.12 3.23 13.09
N ASP A 125 14.96 1.98 12.70
CA ASP A 125 16.04 1.00 12.64
C ASP A 125 16.70 0.91 11.26
N ILE A 126 16.12 1.56 10.26
CA ILE A 126 16.70 1.64 8.92
C ILE A 126 18.05 2.38 8.98
N ARG A 127 19.10 1.69 8.55
CA ARG A 127 20.50 2.15 8.46
C ARG A 127 21.05 1.94 7.04
N GLN A 128 22.28 2.39 6.82
CA GLN A 128 23.02 2.25 5.56
C GLN A 128 23.13 0.79 5.05
N ILE A 129 23.06 -0.21 5.93
CA ILE A 129 23.13 -1.63 5.53
C ILE A 129 21.93 -2.05 4.67
N HIS A 130 20.80 -1.36 4.78
CA HIS A 130 19.58 -1.65 4.00
C HIS A 130 19.59 -0.95 2.62
N LEU A 131 20.70 -0.31 2.24
CA LEU A 131 20.73 0.52 1.03
C LEU A 131 20.70 -0.34 -0.25
N ASN A 132 19.63 -0.15 -1.01
CA ASN A 132 19.16 -0.90 -2.17
C ASN A 132 18.83 -2.38 -1.88
N THR A 133 18.42 -2.70 -0.66
CA THR A 133 17.81 -4.00 -0.32
C THR A 133 16.30 -3.86 -0.23
N MET A 134 15.59 -4.98 -0.26
CA MET A 134 14.15 -5.01 -0.01
C MET A 134 13.89 -4.86 1.50
N VAL A 135 13.02 -3.94 1.87
CA VAL A 135 12.62 -3.67 3.25
C VAL A 135 11.10 -3.75 3.37
N ARG A 136 10.62 -4.19 4.53
CA ARG A 136 9.19 -4.12 4.89
C ARG A 136 9.05 -3.25 6.13
N ILE A 137 8.37 -2.14 5.96
CA ILE A 137 8.20 -1.11 7.01
C ILE A 137 6.72 -0.83 7.21
N GLY A 138 6.32 -0.55 8.44
CA GLY A 138 4.95 -0.13 8.75
C GLY A 138 4.92 1.24 9.41
N GLY A 139 3.81 1.93 9.23
CA GLY A 139 3.58 3.24 9.82
C GLY A 139 2.24 3.85 9.42
N VAL A 140 1.99 5.06 9.90
CA VAL A 140 0.82 5.86 9.59
C VAL A 140 1.16 6.85 8.49
N VAL A 141 0.32 6.91 7.45
CA VAL A 141 0.48 7.92 6.39
C VAL A 141 0.09 9.28 6.97
N THR A 142 1.01 10.23 6.95
CA THR A 142 0.73 11.60 7.46
C THR A 142 0.44 12.57 6.33
N ARG A 143 1.14 12.41 5.21
CA ARG A 143 1.00 13.30 4.07
C ARG A 143 0.97 12.50 2.78
N ARG A 144 0.20 13.01 1.85
CA ARG A 144 0.05 12.49 0.50
C ARG A 144 0.09 13.66 -0.47
N SER A 145 1.01 13.60 -1.43
CA SER A 145 1.05 14.54 -2.55
C SER A 145 -0.03 14.21 -3.59
N GLY A 146 -0.31 15.14 -4.51
CA GLY A 146 -1.12 14.85 -5.69
C GLY A 146 -0.51 13.76 -6.58
N VAL A 147 -1.29 13.27 -7.54
CA VAL A 147 -0.78 12.35 -8.57
C VAL A 147 -0.17 13.18 -9.69
N PHE A 148 1.10 12.93 -9.98
CA PHE A 148 1.83 13.64 -11.04
C PHE A 148 2.26 12.65 -12.13
N PRO A 149 2.20 13.03 -13.42
CA PRO A 149 2.80 12.24 -14.48
C PRO A 149 4.32 12.42 -14.46
N GLN A 150 5.06 11.33 -14.21
CA GLN A 150 6.51 11.28 -14.33
C GLN A 150 6.92 10.70 -15.68
N LEU A 151 7.95 11.26 -16.28
CA LEU A 151 8.57 10.74 -17.49
C LEU A 151 9.16 9.33 -17.24
N GLN A 152 8.77 8.34 -18.04
CA GLN A 152 9.33 6.98 -17.99
C GLN A 152 10.29 6.75 -19.16
N GLN A 153 9.81 7.00 -20.38
CA GLN A 153 10.57 6.88 -21.62
C GLN A 153 10.49 8.21 -22.35
N VAL A 154 11.60 8.94 -22.36
CA VAL A 154 11.70 10.28 -22.93
C VAL A 154 12.28 10.18 -24.33
N LYS A 155 11.61 10.84 -25.28
CA LYS A 155 12.20 11.17 -26.58
C LYS A 155 12.42 12.67 -26.66
N TYR A 156 13.47 13.07 -27.37
CA TYR A 156 13.82 14.48 -27.55
C TYR A 156 13.83 14.83 -29.03
N ASP A 157 13.34 15.99 -29.40
CA ASP A 157 13.49 16.52 -30.75
C ASP A 157 14.74 17.39 -30.83
N CYS A 158 15.54 17.19 -31.87
CA CYS A 158 16.68 18.06 -32.13
C CYS A 158 16.24 19.29 -32.92
N ASN A 159 16.38 20.49 -32.34
CA ASN A 159 15.97 21.73 -32.99
C ASN A 159 16.81 22.12 -34.22
N LYS A 160 17.96 21.47 -34.45
CA LYS A 160 18.82 21.78 -35.61
C LYS A 160 18.50 20.94 -36.85
N CYS A 161 18.18 19.66 -36.68
CA CYS A 161 17.94 18.74 -37.79
C CYS A 161 16.53 18.14 -37.79
N GLY A 162 15.73 18.36 -36.75
CA GLY A 162 14.36 17.86 -36.66
C GLY A 162 14.23 16.37 -36.35
N SER A 163 15.32 15.64 -36.16
CA SER A 163 15.26 14.22 -35.81
C SER A 163 14.93 13.96 -34.35
N ILE A 164 14.21 12.86 -34.14
CA ILE A 164 13.78 12.37 -32.83
C ILE A 164 14.89 11.51 -32.25
N LEU A 165 15.38 11.92 -31.09
CA LEU A 165 16.40 11.28 -30.29
C LEU A 165 15.76 10.40 -29.22
N GLY A 166 16.38 9.25 -28.96
CA GLY A 166 15.98 8.31 -27.92
C GLY A 166 15.59 6.95 -28.49
N PRO A 167 14.94 6.10 -27.69
CA PRO A 167 14.37 6.41 -26.38
C PRO A 167 15.39 6.43 -25.22
N PHE A 168 15.21 7.37 -24.30
CA PHE A 168 15.95 7.44 -23.05
C PHE A 168 15.06 7.04 -21.88
N PHE A 169 15.50 6.07 -21.07
CA PHE A 169 14.77 5.67 -19.87
C PHE A 169 15.16 6.56 -18.70
N GLN A 170 14.17 7.29 -18.17
CA GLN A 170 14.37 8.19 -17.05
C GLN A 170 14.26 7.39 -15.76
N ASN A 171 15.40 7.19 -15.09
CA ASN A 171 15.40 6.66 -13.74
C ASN A 171 14.98 7.75 -12.74
N SER A 172 14.38 7.37 -11.62
CA SER A 172 13.93 8.27 -10.55
C SER A 172 15.07 9.11 -9.93
N TYR A 173 16.33 8.79 -10.26
CA TYR A 173 17.53 9.24 -9.55
C TYR A 173 18.35 10.31 -10.29
N SER A 174 18.29 10.41 -11.62
CA SER A 174 19.12 11.35 -12.38
C SER A 174 18.45 11.78 -13.68
N GLU A 175 18.36 13.07 -13.95
CA GLU A 175 17.95 13.62 -15.25
C GLU A 175 18.86 13.09 -16.36
N VAL A 176 18.28 12.43 -17.36
CA VAL A 176 19.05 11.95 -18.52
C VAL A 176 19.39 13.15 -19.39
N LYS A 177 20.65 13.58 -19.33
CA LYS A 177 21.20 14.62 -20.21
C LYS A 177 21.62 14.00 -21.53
N VAL A 178 20.97 14.42 -22.61
CA VAL A 178 21.35 14.00 -23.97
C VAL A 178 22.71 14.64 -24.33
N GLY A 179 23.68 13.81 -24.72
CA GLY A 179 25.03 14.28 -25.05
C GLY A 179 25.10 15.02 -26.39
N SER A 180 24.83 14.31 -27.48
CA SER A 180 24.88 14.86 -28.85
C SER A 180 23.87 14.16 -29.76
N CYS A 181 23.33 14.88 -30.73
CA CYS A 181 22.49 14.32 -31.78
C CYS A 181 23.32 13.36 -32.66
N PRO A 182 22.88 12.11 -32.89
CA PRO A 182 23.56 11.17 -33.79
C PRO A 182 23.64 11.65 -35.24
N GLU A 183 22.64 12.40 -35.72
CA GLU A 183 22.59 12.84 -37.12
C GLU A 183 23.41 14.11 -37.38
N CYS A 184 23.18 15.17 -36.60
CA CYS A 184 23.83 16.46 -36.86
C CYS A 184 25.02 16.75 -35.93
N GLN A 185 25.36 15.82 -35.02
CA GLN A 185 26.43 15.95 -34.02
C GLN A 185 26.33 17.21 -33.13
N SER A 186 25.19 17.89 -33.15
CA SER A 186 24.98 19.07 -32.34
C SER A 186 24.76 18.69 -30.88
N LYS A 187 25.25 19.53 -29.96
CA LYS A 187 25.07 19.36 -28.50
C LYS A 187 23.76 19.97 -27.98
N GLY A 188 22.81 20.24 -28.85
CA GLY A 188 21.53 20.87 -28.51
C GLY A 188 21.32 22.25 -29.17
N PRO A 189 20.19 22.91 -28.89
CA PRO A 189 19.19 22.57 -27.88
C PRO A 189 18.28 21.39 -28.27
N PHE A 190 17.86 20.62 -27.27
CA PHE A 190 16.92 19.50 -27.41
C PHE A 190 15.63 19.82 -26.64
N THR A 191 14.47 19.54 -27.24
CA THR A 191 13.16 19.71 -26.59
C THR A 191 12.51 18.36 -26.36
N VAL A 192 11.77 18.18 -25.27
CA VAL A 192 11.08 16.90 -25.01
C VAL A 192 9.93 16.75 -26.01
N ASN A 193 9.89 15.62 -26.71
CA ASN A 193 8.80 15.28 -27.60
C ASN A 193 7.63 14.77 -26.76
N VAL A 194 6.57 15.55 -26.63
CA VAL A 194 5.41 15.23 -25.77
C VAL A 194 4.57 14.08 -26.35
N GLU A 195 4.55 13.91 -27.67
CA GLU A 195 3.69 12.93 -28.36
C GLU A 195 4.19 11.49 -28.23
N GLN A 196 5.51 11.29 -28.31
CA GLN A 196 6.12 9.95 -28.29
C GLN A 196 6.75 9.57 -26.95
N THR A 197 6.66 10.45 -25.96
CA THR A 197 7.16 10.22 -24.60
C THR A 197 6.11 9.44 -23.81
N VAL A 198 6.55 8.38 -23.12
CA VAL A 198 5.69 7.59 -22.25
C VAL A 198 5.78 8.13 -20.83
N TYR A 199 4.62 8.43 -20.26
CA TYR A 199 4.47 8.88 -18.88
C TYR A 199 4.02 7.72 -17.98
N ARG A 200 4.42 7.78 -16.72
CA ARG A 200 3.94 6.91 -15.65
C ARG A 200 3.41 7.75 -14.50
N ASN A 201 2.45 7.22 -13.76
CA ASN A 201 1.96 7.92 -12.58
C ASN A 201 2.99 7.87 -11.45
N TYR A 202 3.15 8.99 -10.77
CA TYR A 202 4.04 9.18 -9.64
C TYR A 202 3.28 9.82 -8.50
N GLN A 203 3.48 9.29 -7.30
CA GLN A 203 2.94 9.86 -6.09
C GLN A 203 3.91 9.67 -4.93
N LYS A 204 4.01 10.69 -4.09
CA LYS A 204 4.84 10.68 -2.88
C LYS A 204 3.97 10.66 -1.63
N LEU A 205 4.32 9.77 -0.70
CA LEU A 205 3.74 9.64 0.63
C LEU A 205 4.79 9.90 1.71
N THR A 206 4.35 10.43 2.85
CA THR A 206 5.16 10.52 4.07
C THR A 206 4.63 9.53 5.09
N LEU A 207 5.43 8.51 5.37
CA LEU A 207 5.12 7.45 6.33
C LEU A 207 5.80 7.76 7.66
N GLN A 208 5.02 7.86 8.74
CA GLN A 208 5.51 8.11 10.09
C GLN A 208 5.35 6.86 10.96
N GLU A 209 6.23 6.70 11.95
CA GLU A 209 6.08 5.64 12.96
C GLU A 209 4.71 5.70 13.65
N SER A 210 4.08 4.53 13.81
CA SER A 210 2.84 4.39 14.56
C SER A 210 3.04 4.86 16.00
N PRO A 211 2.16 5.71 16.57
CA PRO A 211 2.35 6.27 17.92
C PRO A 211 2.57 5.20 19.01
N GLY A 212 1.98 4.01 18.86
CA GLY A 212 2.13 2.89 19.79
C GLY A 212 3.50 2.19 19.77
N THR A 213 4.28 2.31 18.70
CA THR A 213 5.62 1.71 18.60
C THR A 213 6.75 2.68 18.99
N VAL A 214 6.43 3.97 19.15
CA VAL A 214 7.42 5.01 19.46
C VAL A 214 7.83 4.90 20.94
N PRO A 215 9.14 4.83 21.26
CA PRO A 215 9.60 4.83 22.64
C PRO A 215 9.20 6.11 23.37
N ALA A 216 8.75 5.96 24.63
CA ALA A 216 8.32 7.07 25.45
C ALA A 216 9.38 8.19 25.52
N GLY A 217 8.95 9.44 25.32
CA GLY A 217 9.82 10.63 25.38
C GLY A 217 10.68 10.89 24.14
N ARG A 218 10.56 10.08 23.07
CA ARG A 218 11.24 10.34 21.79
C ARG A 218 10.28 10.84 20.72
N LEU A 219 10.80 11.69 19.83
CA LEU A 219 10.05 12.12 18.66
C LEU A 219 9.89 10.97 17.64
N PRO A 220 8.70 10.82 17.04
CA PRO A 220 8.47 9.87 15.97
C PRO A 220 9.30 10.26 14.74
N ARG A 221 9.86 9.26 14.07
CA ARG A 221 10.57 9.46 12.80
C ARG A 221 9.63 9.22 11.62
N TYR A 222 9.97 9.80 10.48
CA TYR A 222 9.25 9.58 9.23
C TYR A 222 10.22 9.26 8.09
N LYS A 223 9.69 8.62 7.05
CA LYS A 223 10.37 8.35 5.78
C LYS A 223 9.44 8.68 4.62
N GLU A 224 10.05 9.05 3.51
CA GLU A 224 9.33 9.29 2.27
C GLU A 224 9.21 7.99 1.48
N VAL A 225 8.02 7.73 0.96
CA VAL A 225 7.69 6.56 0.16
C VAL A 225 7.21 7.03 -1.21
N ILE A 226 7.79 6.47 -2.28
CA ILE A 226 7.37 6.73 -3.65
C ILE A 226 6.47 5.58 -4.11
N LEU A 227 5.29 5.93 -4.60
CA LEU A 227 4.34 5.04 -5.26
C LEU A 227 4.38 5.31 -6.78
N LEU A 228 4.38 4.22 -7.55
CA LEU A 228 4.44 4.27 -9.01
C LEU A 228 3.29 3.49 -9.63
N ASN A 229 2.86 3.90 -10.83
CA ASN A 229 1.91 3.17 -11.68
C ASN A 229 0.55 2.90 -11.00
N ASP A 230 0.24 1.63 -10.75
CA ASP A 230 -0.98 1.09 -10.12
C ASP A 230 -1.03 1.30 -8.60
N LEU A 231 0.09 1.60 -7.95
CA LEU A 231 0.12 1.80 -6.50
C LEU A 231 -0.34 3.19 -6.08
N ILE A 232 -0.60 4.10 -7.01
CA ILE A 232 -1.14 5.43 -6.68
C ILE A 232 -2.52 5.31 -6.04
N ASP A 233 -2.91 6.31 -5.26
CA ASP A 233 -4.24 6.35 -4.61
C ASP A 233 -4.51 5.17 -3.66
N CYS A 234 -3.53 4.32 -3.37
CA CYS A 234 -3.74 3.17 -2.51
C CYS A 234 -4.04 3.59 -1.08
N ALA A 235 -3.29 4.53 -0.50
CA ALA A 235 -3.38 4.90 0.91
C ALA A 235 -3.80 6.36 1.12
N ARG A 236 -4.53 6.62 2.21
CA ARG A 236 -4.98 7.96 2.62
C ARG A 236 -4.22 8.42 3.86
N PRO A 237 -4.04 9.75 4.06
CA PRO A 237 -3.57 10.26 5.35
C PRO A 237 -4.42 9.74 6.51
N GLY A 238 -3.77 9.37 7.62
CA GLY A 238 -4.38 8.74 8.79
C GLY A 238 -4.42 7.21 8.76
N GLU A 239 -4.29 6.58 7.59
CA GLU A 239 -4.32 5.12 7.49
C GLU A 239 -2.99 4.49 7.94
N GLU A 240 -3.07 3.39 8.69
CA GLU A 240 -1.91 2.56 9.02
C GLU A 240 -1.66 1.53 7.91
N ILE A 241 -0.48 1.64 7.28
CA ILE A 241 -0.07 0.83 6.16
C ILE A 241 1.25 0.11 6.43
N GLU A 242 1.43 -1.00 5.73
CA GLU A 242 2.69 -1.70 5.61
C GLU A 242 3.16 -1.61 4.15
N VAL A 243 4.41 -1.21 3.97
CA VAL A 243 5.04 -1.03 2.67
C VAL A 243 6.19 -2.00 2.56
N THR A 244 6.13 -2.87 1.55
CA THR A 244 7.29 -3.62 1.06
C THR A 244 7.88 -2.84 -0.10
N GLY A 245 9.16 -2.50 -0.03
CA GLY A 245 9.80 -1.67 -1.04
C GLY A 245 11.32 -1.76 -1.03
N ILE A 246 11.96 -1.02 -1.93
CA ILE A 246 13.40 -0.93 -2.02
C ILE A 246 13.83 0.36 -1.32
N TYR A 247 14.74 0.26 -0.36
CA TYR A 247 15.28 1.45 0.30
C TYR A 247 16.40 2.04 -0.53
N THR A 248 16.21 3.23 -1.09
CA THR A 248 17.15 3.86 -2.02
C THR A 248 17.55 5.25 -1.55
N ASN A 249 18.55 5.82 -2.22
CA ASN A 249 19.03 7.17 -1.96
C ASN A 249 18.90 8.05 -3.20
N ASN A 250 18.45 9.28 -3.00
CA ASN A 250 18.45 10.31 -4.02
C ASN A 250 19.57 11.30 -3.72
N PHE A 251 20.30 11.70 -4.76
CA PHE A 251 21.26 12.78 -4.65
C PHE A 251 20.50 14.11 -4.67
N ASP A 252 20.54 14.82 -3.54
CA ASP A 252 19.98 16.16 -3.43
C ASP A 252 21.09 17.17 -3.19
N MET A 253 21.32 18.03 -4.18
CA MET A 253 22.33 19.09 -4.10
C MET A 253 22.04 20.07 -2.96
N SER A 254 20.77 20.28 -2.60
CA SER A 254 20.35 21.26 -1.61
C SER A 254 20.69 20.85 -0.16
N LEU A 255 20.74 19.55 0.12
CA LEU A 255 21.15 19.02 1.43
C LEU A 255 22.66 19.20 1.67
N ASN A 256 23.46 19.09 0.62
CA ASN A 256 24.92 19.26 0.71
C ASN A 256 25.30 20.69 1.10
N THR A 257 24.58 21.68 0.57
CA THR A 257 24.84 23.10 0.89
C THR A 257 24.48 23.45 2.33
N LYS A 258 23.43 22.82 2.90
CA LYS A 258 22.99 23.10 4.28
C LYS A 258 23.83 22.39 5.34
N ASN A 259 24.28 21.18 5.05
CA ASN A 259 24.97 20.34 6.05
C ASN A 259 26.49 20.48 5.97
N GLY A 260 27.06 20.92 4.85
CA GLY A 260 28.52 21.07 4.69
C GLY A 260 29.27 19.75 4.44
N PHE A 261 28.54 18.64 4.30
CA PHE A 261 29.05 17.33 3.92
C PHE A 261 28.05 16.64 2.97
N PRO A 262 28.48 15.72 2.10
CA PRO A 262 27.60 15.07 1.14
C PRO A 262 26.58 14.17 1.86
N VAL A 263 25.33 14.65 1.98
CA VAL A 263 24.23 13.90 2.59
C VAL A 263 23.23 13.54 1.50
N PHE A 264 23.01 12.24 1.34
CA PHE A 264 21.97 11.75 0.44
C PHE A 264 20.60 11.74 1.14
N ALA A 265 19.57 12.16 0.42
CA ALA A 265 18.19 11.94 0.85
C ALA A 265 17.87 10.45 0.70
N THR A 266 17.11 9.87 1.62
CA THR A 266 16.76 8.45 1.58
C THR A 266 15.27 8.30 1.37
N VAL A 267 14.87 7.44 0.44
CA VAL A 267 13.49 7.25 0.02
C VAL A 267 13.21 5.75 -0.10
N VAL A 268 11.97 5.33 0.11
CA VAL A 268 11.54 3.94 -0.12
C VAL A 268 10.72 3.91 -1.41
N GLU A 269 11.20 3.19 -2.41
CA GLU A 269 10.42 2.92 -3.63
C GLU A 269 9.50 1.73 -3.35
N ALA A 270 8.19 1.97 -3.26
CA ALA A 270 7.24 0.95 -2.87
C ALA A 270 7.06 -0.09 -3.99
N ASN A 271 7.21 -1.36 -3.61
CA ASN A 271 6.84 -2.46 -4.49
C ASN A 271 5.43 -2.98 -4.18
N TYR A 272 5.00 -2.96 -2.92
CA TYR A 272 3.67 -3.42 -2.53
C TYR A 272 3.24 -2.69 -1.26
N VAL A 273 1.96 -2.31 -1.19
CA VAL A 273 1.36 -1.61 -0.06
C VAL A 273 0.18 -2.43 0.44
N THR A 274 0.18 -2.77 1.72
CA THR A 274 -0.94 -3.43 2.39
C THR A 274 -1.48 -2.49 3.46
N LYS A 275 -2.80 -2.29 3.50
CA LYS A 275 -3.42 -1.64 4.64
C LYS A 275 -3.68 -2.68 5.71
N LYS A 276 -3.40 -2.35 6.97
CA LYS A 276 -3.75 -3.25 8.08
C LYS A 276 -5.26 -3.49 8.17
N GLN A 277 -6.07 -2.48 7.82
CA GLN A 277 -7.53 -2.58 7.76
C GLN A 277 -8.02 -3.52 6.64
N ASP A 278 -7.29 -3.62 5.52
CA ASP A 278 -7.67 -4.47 4.38
C ASP A 278 -7.44 -5.97 4.62
N LEU A 279 -6.77 -6.35 5.73
CA LEU A 279 -6.63 -7.76 6.12
C LEU A 279 -7.99 -8.44 6.40
N PHE A 280 -9.01 -7.65 6.75
CA PHE A 280 -10.38 -8.10 7.00
C PHE A 280 -11.34 -7.79 5.85
N SER A 281 -10.83 -7.28 4.71
CA SER A 281 -11.67 -7.00 3.55
C SER A 281 -12.34 -8.26 3.03
N ALA A 282 -13.64 -8.17 2.73
CA ALA A 282 -14.46 -9.25 2.14
C ALA A 282 -13.91 -9.83 0.83
N TYR A 283 -12.94 -9.14 0.19
CA TYR A 283 -12.27 -9.57 -1.03
C TYR A 283 -11.29 -10.75 -0.86
N LYS A 284 -10.88 -11.09 0.37
CA LYS A 284 -10.03 -12.27 0.66
C LYS A 284 -10.80 -13.46 1.26
N LEU A 285 -12.12 -13.37 1.37
CA LEU A 285 -12.94 -14.50 1.81
C LEU A 285 -12.82 -15.62 0.78
N THR A 286 -12.27 -16.75 1.21
CA THR A 286 -12.22 -17.96 0.40
C THR A 286 -13.64 -18.49 0.17
N GLN A 287 -13.79 -19.38 -0.80
CA GLN A 287 -15.07 -20.03 -1.02
C GLN A 287 -15.50 -20.85 0.20
N GLU A 288 -14.54 -21.46 0.89
CA GLU A 288 -14.75 -22.18 2.15
C GLU A 288 -15.32 -21.25 3.24
N ASP A 289 -14.72 -20.06 3.41
CA ASP A 289 -15.22 -19.07 4.39
C ASP A 289 -16.67 -18.66 4.07
N LYS A 290 -17.01 -18.49 2.79
CA LYS A 290 -18.39 -18.15 2.39
C LYS A 290 -19.37 -19.26 2.74
N GLU A 291 -19.01 -20.51 2.51
CA GLU A 291 -19.85 -21.65 2.86
C GLU A 291 -20.04 -21.77 4.38
N GLU A 292 -18.99 -21.51 5.18
CA GLU A 292 -19.11 -21.46 6.63
C GLU A 292 -20.04 -20.35 7.10
N ILE A 293 -19.92 -19.15 6.52
CA ILE A 293 -20.82 -18.03 6.81
C ILE A 293 -22.27 -18.39 6.46
N GLU A 294 -22.51 -19.03 5.31
CA GLU A 294 -23.86 -19.46 4.93
C GLU A 294 -24.43 -20.56 5.84
N LYS A 295 -23.58 -21.46 6.35
CA LYS A 295 -23.98 -22.48 7.34
C LYS A 295 -24.35 -21.81 8.66
N LEU A 296 -23.54 -20.86 9.13
CA LEU A 296 -23.79 -20.11 10.35
C LEU A 296 -25.03 -19.21 10.25
N ALA A 297 -25.29 -18.62 9.08
CA ALA A 297 -26.45 -17.78 8.85
C ALA A 297 -27.79 -18.53 8.95
N LYS A 298 -27.78 -19.86 8.80
CA LYS A 298 -28.97 -20.72 8.95
C LYS A 298 -29.27 -21.10 10.41
N ASP A 299 -28.36 -20.81 11.34
CA ASP A 299 -28.56 -21.07 12.76
C ASP A 299 -29.61 -20.11 13.33
N THR A 300 -30.65 -20.65 13.96
CA THR A 300 -31.75 -19.88 14.54
C THR A 300 -31.30 -19.03 15.73
N GLN A 301 -30.19 -19.39 16.40
CA GLN A 301 -29.63 -18.66 17.54
C GLN A 301 -28.45 -17.76 17.20
N ILE A 302 -28.22 -17.48 15.91
CA ILE A 302 -27.05 -16.69 15.48
C ILE A 302 -26.99 -15.30 16.11
N GLY A 303 -28.14 -14.66 16.34
CA GLY A 303 -28.22 -13.34 16.97
C GLY A 303 -27.65 -13.33 18.38
N GLU A 304 -28.06 -14.28 19.23
CA GLU A 304 -27.51 -14.40 20.59
C GLU A 304 -26.02 -14.75 20.58
N ARG A 305 -25.58 -15.59 19.63
CA ARG A 305 -24.17 -15.96 19.49
C ARG A 305 -23.30 -14.76 19.15
N ILE A 306 -23.77 -13.86 18.29
CA ILE A 306 -23.10 -12.60 17.95
C ILE A 306 -23.07 -11.67 19.18
N ILE A 307 -24.19 -11.52 19.90
CA ILE A 307 -24.23 -10.65 21.09
C ILE A 307 -23.25 -11.15 22.17
N LYS A 308 -23.18 -12.47 22.38
CA LYS A 308 -22.25 -13.10 23.32
C LYS A 308 -20.79 -13.03 22.87
N SER A 309 -20.52 -12.92 21.56
CA SER A 309 -19.16 -12.75 21.05
C SER A 309 -18.64 -11.32 21.23
N ILE A 310 -19.52 -10.34 21.44
CA ILE A 310 -19.13 -8.95 21.71
C ILE A 310 -18.71 -8.79 23.18
N ALA A 311 -17.47 -8.34 23.37
CA ALA A 311 -16.79 -8.07 24.63
C ALA A 311 -16.97 -9.21 25.64
N PRO A 312 -16.45 -10.42 25.34
CA PRO A 312 -16.63 -11.60 26.19
C PRO A 312 -15.94 -11.46 27.55
N SER A 313 -14.97 -10.56 27.66
CA SER A 313 -14.29 -10.22 28.91
C SER A 313 -15.15 -9.42 29.89
N ILE A 314 -16.22 -8.77 29.40
CA ILE A 314 -17.14 -7.99 30.25
C ILE A 314 -18.36 -8.85 30.56
N TYR A 315 -18.57 -9.10 31.85
CA TYR A 315 -19.71 -9.86 32.33
C TYR A 315 -21.00 -9.01 32.26
N GLY A 316 -22.11 -9.64 31.85
CA GLY A 316 -23.43 -9.02 31.78
C GLY A 316 -23.57 -7.98 30.65
N HIS A 317 -24.42 -6.97 30.89
CA HIS A 317 -24.73 -5.87 29.97
C HIS A 317 -25.18 -6.31 28.57
N GLU A 318 -26.11 -7.28 28.50
CA GLU A 318 -26.61 -7.81 27.23
C GLU A 318 -27.27 -6.74 26.36
N ASP A 319 -27.98 -5.78 26.97
CA ASP A 319 -28.61 -4.67 26.24
C ASP A 319 -27.58 -3.76 25.55
N ILE A 320 -26.49 -3.44 26.24
CA ILE A 320 -25.39 -2.62 25.69
C ILE A 320 -24.70 -3.36 24.56
N LYS A 321 -24.40 -4.65 24.76
CA LYS A 321 -23.82 -5.51 23.72
C LYS A 321 -24.71 -5.62 22.49
N THR A 322 -26.03 -5.71 22.69
CA THR A 322 -27.02 -5.73 21.61
C THR A 322 -27.04 -4.41 20.84
N ALA A 323 -27.03 -3.27 21.54
CA ALA A 323 -26.99 -1.95 20.91
C ALA A 323 -25.71 -1.76 20.07
N ILE A 324 -24.55 -2.17 20.59
CA ILE A 324 -23.28 -2.14 19.86
C ILE A 324 -23.33 -3.07 18.65
N ALA A 325 -23.85 -4.30 18.80
CA ALA A 325 -23.99 -5.24 17.69
C ALA A 325 -24.78 -4.62 16.52
N LEU A 326 -25.95 -4.06 16.82
CA LEU A 326 -26.81 -3.43 15.82
C LEU A 326 -26.15 -2.21 15.17
N ALA A 327 -25.43 -1.41 15.94
CA ALA A 327 -24.69 -0.26 15.40
C ALA A 327 -23.55 -0.67 14.46
N MET A 328 -22.84 -1.76 14.77
CA MET A 328 -21.76 -2.28 13.92
C MET A 328 -22.25 -2.82 12.57
N PHE A 329 -23.38 -3.51 12.53
CA PHE A 329 -23.98 -3.95 11.26
C PHE A 329 -24.60 -2.79 10.48
N GLY A 330 -25.13 -1.79 11.19
CA GLY A 330 -25.81 -0.64 10.61
C GLY A 330 -27.18 -0.99 10.01
N GLY A 331 -27.90 0.05 9.60
CA GLY A 331 -29.16 -0.07 8.87
C GLY A 331 -29.00 0.18 7.37
N GLN A 332 -30.07 -0.09 6.62
CA GLN A 332 -30.11 0.22 5.19
C GLN A 332 -30.49 1.69 4.98
N GLU A 333 -29.62 2.41 4.29
CA GLU A 333 -29.92 3.75 3.82
C GLU A 333 -30.99 3.76 2.73
N LYS A 334 -31.95 4.69 2.82
CA LYS A 334 -33.06 4.79 1.86
C LYS A 334 -33.05 6.15 1.17
N ASN A 335 -33.12 6.15 -0.15
CA ASN A 335 -33.28 7.37 -0.94
C ASN A 335 -34.73 7.45 -1.44
N VAL A 336 -35.48 8.43 -0.94
CA VAL A 336 -36.88 8.64 -1.34
C VAL A 336 -36.89 9.52 -2.58
N GLU A 337 -37.18 8.91 -3.73
CA GLU A 337 -37.39 9.58 -5.03
C GLU A 337 -36.28 10.60 -5.40
N GLY A 338 -35.05 10.36 -4.96
CA GLY A 338 -33.90 11.22 -5.26
C GLY A 338 -33.89 12.59 -4.55
N LYS A 339 -34.88 12.90 -3.71
CA LYS A 339 -35.00 14.20 -3.03
C LYS A 339 -34.45 14.18 -1.60
N HIS A 340 -34.64 13.07 -0.88
CA HIS A 340 -34.23 12.96 0.51
C HIS A 340 -33.56 11.61 0.79
N ARG A 341 -32.36 11.68 1.38
CA ARG A 341 -31.58 10.53 1.85
C ARG A 341 -31.86 10.33 3.34
N LEU A 342 -32.48 9.21 3.68
CA LEU A 342 -32.74 8.79 5.06
C LEU A 342 -31.57 7.97 5.57
N ARG A 343 -30.94 8.44 6.66
CA ARG A 343 -29.77 7.84 7.29
C ARG A 343 -30.02 6.38 7.71
N GLY A 344 -29.08 5.50 7.36
CA GLY A 344 -29.07 4.10 7.80
C GLY A 344 -28.25 3.84 9.06
N ASP A 345 -27.29 4.72 9.39
CA ASP A 345 -26.36 4.49 10.50
C ASP A 345 -27.00 4.81 11.86
N ILE A 346 -26.70 3.98 12.86
CA ILE A 346 -27.23 4.08 14.23
C ILE A 346 -26.20 4.77 15.12
N ASN A 347 -26.59 5.84 15.81
CA ASN A 347 -25.77 6.44 16.87
C ASN A 347 -26.12 5.81 18.21
N VAL A 348 -25.10 5.43 18.99
CA VAL A 348 -25.25 4.88 20.34
C VAL A 348 -24.57 5.80 21.34
N LEU A 349 -25.29 6.18 22.40
CA LEU A 349 -24.74 6.93 23.52
C LEU A 349 -24.72 6.04 24.77
N LEU A 350 -23.52 5.77 25.29
CA LEU A 350 -23.34 4.99 26.51
C LEU A 350 -23.25 5.93 27.73
N LEU A 351 -24.37 6.09 28.42
CA LEU A 351 -24.46 6.85 29.67
C LEU A 351 -24.39 5.89 30.87
N GLY A 352 -23.66 6.28 31.92
CA GLY A 352 -23.61 5.50 33.16
C GLY A 352 -22.54 6.00 34.13
N ASP A 353 -22.45 5.37 35.29
CA ASP A 353 -21.52 5.76 36.34
C ASP A 353 -20.05 5.50 35.95
N PRO A 354 -19.09 6.21 36.54
CA PRO A 354 -17.66 5.90 36.40
C PRO A 354 -17.37 4.45 36.83
N GLY A 355 -16.48 3.75 36.11
CA GLY A 355 -16.06 2.39 36.46
C GLY A 355 -16.93 1.25 35.91
N THR A 356 -17.97 1.56 35.13
CA THR A 356 -18.89 0.57 34.49
C THR A 356 -18.37 0.01 33.15
N ALA A 357 -17.05 -0.04 32.96
CA ALA A 357 -16.39 -0.54 31.74
C ALA A 357 -16.78 0.13 30.40
N LYS A 358 -17.46 1.28 30.38
CA LYS A 358 -17.83 2.04 29.16
C LYS A 358 -16.67 2.23 28.17
N SER A 359 -15.53 2.74 28.63
CA SER A 359 -14.35 2.93 27.77
C SER A 359 -13.72 1.61 27.30
N GLN A 360 -13.96 0.48 28.01
CA GLN A 360 -13.53 -0.84 27.56
C GLN A 360 -14.41 -1.38 26.44
N PHE A 361 -15.71 -1.11 26.46
CA PHE A 361 -16.61 -1.41 25.33
C PHE A 361 -16.15 -0.69 24.07
N LEU A 362 -15.86 0.62 24.14
CA LEU A 362 -15.34 1.39 23.00
C LEU A 362 -13.99 0.87 22.49
N LYS A 363 -13.06 0.51 23.38
CA LYS A 363 -11.77 -0.07 22.97
C LYS A 363 -11.91 -1.45 22.35
N TYR A 364 -12.84 -2.25 22.84
CA TYR A 364 -13.14 -3.56 22.27
C TYR A 364 -13.80 -3.43 20.90
N GLU A 365 -14.74 -2.50 20.75
CA GLU A 365 -15.34 -2.14 19.46
C GLU A 365 -14.27 -1.64 18.50
N LEU A 366 -13.34 -0.79 18.93
CA LEU A 366 -12.19 -0.39 18.12
C LEU A 366 -11.37 -1.61 17.66
N ALA A 367 -11.14 -2.58 18.54
CA ALA A 367 -10.38 -3.78 18.24
C ALA A 367 -11.09 -4.74 17.27
N LEU A 368 -12.40 -4.94 17.41
CA LEU A 368 -13.21 -5.71 16.46
C LEU A 368 -13.38 -4.98 15.12
N SER A 369 -13.68 -3.69 15.18
CA SER A 369 -13.87 -2.81 14.05
C SER A 369 -12.55 -2.37 13.42
N THR A 370 -11.39 -2.86 13.88
CA THR A 370 -10.10 -2.67 13.17
C THR A 370 -10.14 -3.22 11.73
N GLY A 371 -11.12 -4.08 11.42
CA GLY A 371 -11.40 -4.55 10.06
C GLY A 371 -12.27 -3.62 9.20
N GLN A 372 -12.83 -2.55 9.78
CA GLN A 372 -13.58 -1.50 9.09
C GLN A 372 -12.96 -0.13 9.46
N ARG A 373 -13.36 0.96 8.79
CA ARG A 373 -12.78 2.30 9.04
C ARG A 373 -13.20 2.83 10.41
N ALA A 374 -12.50 2.46 11.47
CA ALA A 374 -12.75 2.92 12.83
C ALA A 374 -11.76 4.00 13.26
N VAL A 375 -12.25 5.09 13.85
CA VAL A 375 -11.43 6.18 14.40
C VAL A 375 -11.80 6.40 15.86
N TYR A 376 -10.80 6.37 16.75
CA TYR A 376 -10.97 6.63 18.18
C TYR A 376 -10.49 8.04 18.53
N THR A 377 -11.33 8.77 19.25
CA THR A 377 -11.00 10.09 19.79
C THR A 377 -11.53 10.25 21.21
N THR A 378 -10.96 11.20 21.95
CA THR A 378 -11.36 11.52 23.33
C THR A 378 -11.95 12.92 23.35
N GLY A 379 -12.97 13.18 24.17
CA GLY A 379 -13.68 14.47 24.19
C GLY A 379 -12.76 15.67 24.42
N LYS A 380 -11.71 15.54 25.24
CA LYS A 380 -10.71 16.61 25.44
C LYS A 380 -9.76 16.82 24.25
N GLY A 381 -9.53 15.77 23.46
CA GLY A 381 -8.66 15.80 22.28
C GLY A 381 -9.41 16.06 20.97
N ALA A 382 -10.73 15.98 21.00
CA ALA A 382 -11.61 16.24 19.88
C ALA A 382 -11.99 17.74 19.89
N SER A 383 -11.44 18.49 18.93
CA SER A 383 -11.95 19.83 18.61
C SER A 383 -12.88 19.75 17.40
N ALA A 384 -13.77 20.72 17.21
CA ALA A 384 -14.66 20.82 16.06
C ALA A 384 -13.88 20.65 14.74
N VAL A 385 -12.72 21.30 14.67
CA VAL A 385 -11.80 21.25 13.53
C VAL A 385 -11.17 19.86 13.36
N GLY A 386 -10.80 19.20 14.47
CA GLY A 386 -10.24 17.85 14.46
C GLY A 386 -11.26 16.74 14.18
N LEU A 387 -12.56 16.98 14.44
CA LEU A 387 -13.65 16.05 14.10
C LEU A 387 -14.11 16.22 12.65
N THR A 388 -14.20 17.46 12.16
CA THR A 388 -14.78 17.79 10.85
C THR A 388 -13.73 17.87 9.75
N ALA A 389 -13.20 19.06 9.43
CA ALA A 389 -12.14 19.27 8.47
C ALA A 389 -11.36 20.54 8.81
N ALA A 390 -10.06 20.53 8.55
CA ALA A 390 -9.16 21.65 8.76
C ALA A 390 -8.55 22.09 7.43
N VAL A 391 -8.24 23.39 7.30
CA VAL A 391 -7.44 23.89 6.18
C VAL A 391 -6.01 24.08 6.66
N HIS A 392 -5.07 23.38 6.02
CA HIS A 392 -3.64 23.47 6.29
C HIS A 392 -2.91 24.03 5.07
N LYS A 393 -1.76 24.67 5.27
CA LYS A 393 -0.90 25.11 4.16
C LYS A 393 0.26 24.13 3.99
N ASP A 394 0.39 23.48 2.84
CA ASP A 394 1.46 22.52 2.60
C ASP A 394 2.83 23.24 2.63
N PRO A 395 3.78 22.83 3.48
CA PRO A 395 5.10 23.47 3.54
C PRO A 395 5.93 23.28 2.26
N VAL A 396 5.64 22.26 1.44
CA VAL A 396 6.40 21.95 0.21
C VAL A 396 5.85 22.74 -0.97
N THR A 397 4.57 22.56 -1.29
CA THR A 397 3.93 23.24 -2.44
C THR A 397 3.50 24.67 -2.12
N ARG A 398 3.37 25.02 -0.83
CA ARG A 398 2.80 26.29 -0.32
C ARG A 398 1.33 26.49 -0.71
N GLU A 399 0.65 25.43 -1.14
CA GLU A 399 -0.78 25.44 -1.47
C GLU A 399 -1.64 25.19 -0.22
N TRP A 400 -2.88 25.65 -0.25
CA TRP A 400 -3.86 25.37 0.79
C TRP A 400 -4.49 24.01 0.54
N THR A 401 -4.37 23.10 1.51
CA THR A 401 -4.87 21.73 1.48
C THR A 401 -5.92 21.52 2.56
N LEU A 402 -7.01 20.84 2.23
CA LEU A 402 -8.03 20.41 3.20
C LEU A 402 -7.61 19.07 3.82
N GLU A 403 -7.54 19.00 5.13
CA GLU A 403 -7.32 17.79 5.91
C GLU A 403 -8.64 17.37 6.57
N GLY A 404 -9.07 16.13 6.30
CA GLY A 404 -10.28 15.58 6.91
C GLY A 404 -10.04 15.23 8.38
N GLY A 405 -10.97 15.63 9.24
CA GLY A 405 -11.00 15.24 10.65
C GLY A 405 -11.50 13.80 10.85
N ALA A 406 -11.64 13.41 12.12
CA ALA A 406 -11.96 12.04 12.52
C ALA A 406 -13.24 11.49 11.85
N LEU A 407 -14.28 12.30 11.65
CA LEU A 407 -15.53 11.87 11.01
C LEU A 407 -15.37 11.62 9.52
N VAL A 408 -14.53 12.41 8.84
CA VAL A 408 -14.24 12.24 7.40
C VAL A 408 -13.39 10.98 7.19
N LEU A 409 -12.47 10.70 8.11
CA LEU A 409 -11.65 9.48 8.09
C LEU A 409 -12.48 8.22 8.38
N ALA A 410 -13.51 8.35 9.22
CA ALA A 410 -14.45 7.27 9.55
C ALA A 410 -15.64 7.16 8.56
N ASP A 411 -15.56 7.74 7.36
CA ASP A 411 -16.65 7.64 6.36
C ASP A 411 -16.96 6.19 6.00
N LYS A 412 -18.26 5.84 6.11
CA LYS A 412 -18.81 4.46 6.03
C LYS A 412 -18.21 3.49 7.04
N GLY A 413 -17.73 4.00 8.17
CA GLY A 413 -17.23 3.22 9.30
C GLY A 413 -17.78 3.76 10.62
N ILE A 414 -16.99 3.65 11.68
CA ILE A 414 -17.44 3.96 13.05
C ILE A 414 -16.50 4.99 13.68
N CYS A 415 -17.05 6.08 14.20
CA CYS A 415 -16.31 7.06 14.99
C CYS A 415 -16.63 6.85 16.48
N LEU A 416 -15.59 6.58 17.27
CA LEU A 416 -15.69 6.28 18.69
C LEU A 416 -15.21 7.50 19.49
N ILE A 417 -16.10 8.07 20.29
CA ILE A 417 -15.82 9.25 21.13
C ILE A 417 -15.94 8.83 22.59
N ASP A 418 -14.81 8.86 23.31
CA ASP A 418 -14.77 8.62 24.76
C ASP A 418 -14.84 9.95 25.53
N GLU A 419 -15.39 9.94 26.74
CA GLU A 419 -15.55 11.14 27.58
C GLU A 419 -16.25 12.31 26.86
N PHE A 420 -17.37 12.02 26.18
CA PHE A 420 -18.17 13.02 25.45
C PHE A 420 -18.62 14.20 26.32
N ASP A 421 -18.82 13.97 27.62
CA ASP A 421 -19.17 14.99 28.61
C ASP A 421 -18.10 16.08 28.80
N LYS A 422 -16.88 15.84 28.33
CA LYS A 422 -15.74 16.77 28.46
C LYS A 422 -15.45 17.56 27.19
N MET A 423 -16.29 17.43 26.16
CA MET A 423 -16.23 18.29 24.97
C MET A 423 -16.74 19.69 25.30
N ASN A 424 -16.27 20.70 24.56
CA ASN A 424 -16.83 22.03 24.68
C ASN A 424 -18.17 22.09 23.94
N ASP A 425 -19.11 22.93 24.37
CA ASP A 425 -20.41 23.10 23.69
C ASP A 425 -20.29 23.59 22.24
N GLN A 426 -19.12 24.12 21.83
CA GLN A 426 -18.85 24.58 20.46
C GLN A 426 -18.32 23.47 19.53
N ASP A 427 -17.82 22.36 20.10
CA ASP A 427 -17.22 21.23 19.39
C ASP A 427 -18.23 20.10 19.18
#